data_AF-A0A1S8CUE5-F1
#
_entry.id   AF-A0A1S8CUE5-F1
#
_cell.length_a   1.000
_cell.length_b   1.000
_cell.length_c   1.000
_cell.angle_alpha   90.00
_cell.angle_beta   90.00
_cell.angle_gamma   90.00
#
_symmetry.space_group_name_H-M   'P 1'
#
loop_
_entity.id
_entity.type
_entity.pdbx_description
1 polymer ?
#
loop_
_entity_poly.entity_id
_entity_poly.type
_entity_poly.pdbx_seq_one_letter_code
_entity_poly.pdbx_strand_id
1 'polypeptide(L)'
;MKYFWLNHQVYQLHWQVLKNSLLTLLLLPLINLGYQFIQQFHMADQIVVYFYALSFATVAFVLAFYGALKTLHTGLTLATSQLGQYLLYVYRHLPMLCLAGIMVYFSLYLF
;
A
#
# COMPACT_ATOMS: atom_id res chain seq x y z
N MET A 1 -23.41 14.30 -21.42
CA MET A 1 -21.95 14.01 -21.40
C MET A 1 -21.30 14.12 -20.01
N LYS A 2 -21.79 14.97 -19.09
CA LYS A 2 -21.21 15.15 -17.74
C LYS A 2 -21.28 13.90 -16.83
N TYR A 3 -22.38 13.14 -16.88
CA TYR A 3 -22.55 11.88 -16.14
C TYR A 3 -21.56 10.78 -16.53
N PHE A 4 -21.20 10.70 -17.82
CA PHE A 4 -20.21 9.73 -18.31
C PHE A 4 -18.81 10.04 -17.77
N TRP A 5 -18.43 11.32 -17.78
CA TRP A 5 -17.16 11.79 -17.21
C TRP A 5 -17.07 11.56 -15.69
N LEU A 6 -18.16 11.83 -14.96
CA LEU A 6 -18.26 11.54 -13.53
C LEU A 6 -18.04 10.05 -13.22
N ASN A 7 -18.71 9.17 -13.96
CA ASN A 7 -18.56 7.73 -13.78
C ASN A 7 -17.13 7.26 -14.09
N HIS A 8 -16.51 7.83 -15.12
CA HIS A 8 -15.15 7.47 -15.51
C HIS A 8 -14.10 7.85 -14.44
N GLN A 9 -14.22 9.04 -13.84
CA GLN A 9 -13.30 9.49 -12.79
C GLN A 9 -13.48 8.71 -11.48
N VAL A 10 -14.71 8.37 -11.10
CA VAL A 10 -14.97 7.49 -9.94
C VAL A 10 -14.39 6.09 -10.19
N TYR A 11 -14.56 5.54 -11.39
CA TYR A 11 -13.97 4.26 -11.77
C TYR A 11 -12.43 4.28 -11.70
N GLN A 12 -11.80 5.34 -12.21
CA GLN A 12 -10.35 5.51 -12.12
C GLN A 12 -9.86 5.62 -10.68
N LEU A 13 -10.58 6.34 -9.81
CA LEU A 13 -10.26 6.43 -8.39
C LEU A 13 -10.41 5.07 -7.71
N HIS A 14 -11.52 4.36 -7.94
CA HIS A 14 -11.72 3.01 -7.40
C HIS A 14 -10.61 2.06 -7.82
N TRP A 15 -10.23 2.09 -9.10
CA TRP A 15 -9.16 1.26 -9.63
C TRP A 15 -7.80 1.58 -8.98
N GLN A 16 -7.49 2.85 -8.78
CA GLN A 16 -6.25 3.26 -8.09
C GLN A 16 -6.24 2.84 -6.63
N VAL A 17 -7.34 3.06 -5.90
CA VAL A 17 -7.47 2.65 -4.49
C VAL A 17 -7.32 1.13 -4.39
N LEU A 18 -8.02 0.36 -5.23
CA LEU A 18 -7.93 -1.10 -5.24
C LEU A 18 -6.50 -1.56 -5.54
N LYS A 19 -5.89 -1.04 -6.62
CA LYS A 19 -4.53 -1.42 -7.03
C LYS A 19 -3.53 -1.17 -5.90
N ASN A 20 -3.56 0.02 -5.28
CA ASN A 20 -2.59 0.39 -4.26
C ASN A 20 -2.85 -0.29 -2.92
N SER A 21 -4.10 -0.58 -2.59
CA SER A 21 -4.46 -1.42 -1.42
C SER A 21 -4.00 -2.86 -1.61
N LEU A 22 -4.11 -3.40 -2.82
CA LEU A 22 -3.66 -4.75 -3.14
C LEU A 22 -2.12 -4.84 -3.17
N LEU A 23 -1.45 -3.81 -3.72
CA LEU A 23 0.01 -3.70 -3.72
C LEU A 23 0.56 -3.59 -2.30
N THR A 24 -0.09 -2.80 -1.43
CA THR A 24 0.26 -2.76 0.00
C THR A 24 0.04 -4.13 0.65
N LEU A 25 -1.13 -4.76 0.49
CA LEU A 25 -1.41 -6.09 1.05
C LEU A 25 -0.46 -7.19 0.56
N LEU A 26 0.05 -7.10 -0.68
CA LEU A 26 1.08 -8.01 -1.20
C LEU A 26 2.40 -7.93 -0.44
N LEU A 27 2.64 -6.90 0.38
CA LEU A 27 3.79 -6.87 1.27
C LEU A 27 3.75 -7.99 2.31
N LEU A 28 2.57 -8.39 2.80
CA LEU A 28 2.48 -9.47 3.81
C LEU A 28 3.09 -10.80 3.33
N PRO A 29 2.67 -11.38 2.19
CA PRO A 29 3.28 -12.60 1.71
C PRO A 29 4.75 -12.41 1.36
N LEU A 30 5.16 -11.22 0.89
CA LEU A 30 6.56 -10.89 0.60
C LEU A 30 7.44 -10.93 1.85
N ILE A 31 6.96 -10.37 2.96
CA ILE A 31 7.62 -10.40 4.27
C ILE A 31 7.75 -11.86 4.75
N ASN A 32 6.67 -12.65 4.65
CA ASN A 32 6.70 -14.06 5.05
C ASN A 32 7.64 -14.91 4.20
N LEU A 33 7.65 -14.71 2.87
CA LEU A 33 8.59 -15.39 1.98
C LEU A 33 10.03 -14.98 2.27
N GLY A 34 10.28 -13.69 2.52
CA GLY A 34 11.59 -13.19 2.94
C GLY A 34 12.05 -13.84 4.24
N TYR A 35 11.17 -13.94 5.24
CA TYR A 35 11.47 -14.60 6.51
C TYR A 35 11.83 -16.09 6.32
N GLN A 36 11.01 -16.84 5.57
CA GLN A 36 11.30 -18.24 5.25
C GLN A 36 12.62 -18.41 4.48
N PHE A 37 12.89 -17.52 3.54
CA PHE A 37 14.14 -17.51 2.78
C PHE A 37 15.34 -17.31 3.70
N ILE A 38 15.31 -16.31 4.59
CA ILE A 38 16.39 -16.06 5.55
C ILE A 38 16.64 -17.29 6.45
N GLN A 39 15.58 -17.95 6.93
CA GLN A 39 15.71 -19.17 7.74
C GLN A 39 16.42 -20.32 7.04
N GLN A 40 16.41 -20.37 5.70
CA GLN A 40 17.14 -21.40 4.94
C GLN A 40 18.67 -21.16 4.92
N PHE A 41 19.12 -19.92 5.20
CA PHE A 41 20.53 -19.54 5.19
C PHE A 41 21.19 -19.57 6.58
N HIS A 42 20.72 -20.42 7.49
CA HIS A 42 21.30 -20.57 8.83
C HIS A 42 22.82 -20.81 8.86
N MET A 43 23.39 -21.37 7.78
CA MET A 43 24.82 -21.68 7.65
C MET A 43 25.64 -20.59 6.91
N ALA A 44 25.00 -19.53 6.40
CA ALA A 44 25.68 -18.42 5.72
C ALA A 44 25.93 -17.26 6.70
N ASP A 45 26.68 -16.24 6.25
CA ASP A 45 26.85 -14.99 7.01
C ASP A 45 25.50 -14.29 7.21
N GLN A 46 24.83 -14.61 8.33
CA GLN A 46 23.46 -14.19 8.64
C GLN A 46 23.28 -12.68 8.48
N ILE A 47 24.26 -11.88 8.91
CA ILE A 47 24.22 -10.42 8.84
C ILE A 47 24.02 -9.93 7.39
N VAL A 48 24.71 -10.55 6.42
CA VAL A 48 24.62 -10.17 5.01
C VAL A 48 23.23 -10.47 4.46
N VAL A 49 22.68 -11.64 4.80
CA VAL A 49 21.33 -12.05 4.38
C VAL A 49 20.26 -11.14 4.99
N TYR A 50 20.37 -10.81 6.28
CA TYR A 50 19.48 -9.84 6.93
C TYR A 50 19.59 -8.45 6.31
N PHE A 51 20.80 -7.99 5.96
CA PHE A 51 21.00 -6.70 5.32
C PHE A 51 20.31 -6.61 3.95
N TYR A 52 20.44 -7.66 3.13
CA TYR A 52 19.73 -7.74 1.85
C TYR A 52 18.21 -7.79 2.04
N ALA A 53 17.72 -8.62 2.96
CA ALA A 53 16.28 -8.72 3.24
C ALA A 53 15.69 -7.38 3.71
N LEU A 54 16.37 -6.68 4.63
CA LEU A 54 15.97 -5.36 5.09
C LEU A 54 15.99 -4.34 3.94
N SER A 55 16.99 -4.41 3.06
CA SER A 55 17.09 -3.53 1.89
C SER A 55 15.94 -3.75 0.91
N PHE A 56 15.56 -5.01 0.63
CA PHE A 56 14.40 -5.29 -0.21
C PHE A 56 13.08 -4.87 0.44
N ALA A 57 12.92 -5.13 1.74
CA ALA A 57 11.74 -4.73 2.49
C ALA A 57 11.56 -3.20 2.45
N THR A 58 12.63 -2.43 2.69
CA THR A 58 12.58 -0.96 2.68
C THR A 58 12.16 -0.41 1.32
N VAL A 59 12.71 -0.92 0.21
CA VAL A 59 12.28 -0.53 -1.14
C VAL A 59 10.79 -0.84 -1.37
N ALA A 60 10.34 -2.03 -0.96
CA ALA A 60 8.94 -2.42 -1.10
C ALA A 60 8.00 -1.52 -0.29
N PHE A 61 8.36 -1.17 0.95
CA PHE A 61 7.63 -0.22 1.78
C PHE A 61 7.58 1.18 1.16
N VAL A 62 8.68 1.68 0.61
CA VAL A 62 8.74 3.00 -0.04
C VAL A 62 7.84 3.04 -1.28
N LEU A 63 7.84 1.99 -2.11
CA LEU A 63 6.97 1.91 -3.28
C LEU A 63 5.49 1.86 -2.89
N ALA A 64 5.16 1.10 -1.86
CA ALA A 64 3.80 1.00 -1.33
C ALA A 64 3.33 2.33 -0.72
N PHE A 65 4.20 3.02 0.03
CA PHE A 65 3.96 4.37 0.54
C PHE A 65 3.72 5.37 -0.59
N TYR A 66 4.58 5.36 -1.61
CA TYR A 66 4.43 6.25 -2.75
C TYR A 66 3.12 6.00 -3.52
N GLY A 67 2.74 4.74 -3.74
CA GLY A 67 1.46 4.38 -4.36
C GLY A 67 0.26 4.85 -3.54
N ALA A 68 0.29 4.65 -2.22
CA ALA A 68 -0.75 5.12 -1.31
C ALA A 68 -0.86 6.65 -1.32
N LEU A 69 0.27 7.36 -1.24
CA LEU A 69 0.33 8.82 -1.26
C LEU A 69 -0.18 9.41 -2.59
N LYS A 70 0.16 8.79 -3.72
CA LYS A 70 -0.35 9.20 -5.04
C LYS A 70 -1.88 9.11 -5.12
N THR A 71 -2.48 8.11 -4.49
CA THR A 71 -3.96 7.96 -4.40
C THR A 71 -4.57 9.04 -3.52
N LEU A 72 -3.86 9.44 -2.45
CA LEU A 72 -4.29 10.53 -1.59
C LEU A 72 -4.17 11.90 -2.25
N HIS A 73 -3.36 12.05 -3.31
CA HIS A 73 -3.18 13.31 -4.03
C HIS A 73 -3.98 13.41 -5.33
N THR A 74 -4.63 12.34 -5.81
CA THR A 74 -5.53 12.42 -6.98
C THR A 74 -6.79 13.26 -6.68
N GLY A 75 -6.68 14.56 -6.93
CA GLY A 75 -7.75 15.53 -6.73
C GLY A 75 -8.97 15.20 -7.60
N LEU A 76 -10.06 14.81 -6.96
CA LEU A 76 -11.36 14.67 -7.60
C LEU A 76 -12.28 15.81 -7.17
N THR A 77 -12.55 16.73 -8.07
CA THR A 77 -13.58 17.77 -7.96
C THR A 77 -14.95 17.21 -8.36
N LEU A 78 -15.35 16.07 -7.77
CA LEU A 78 -16.46 15.27 -8.33
C LEU A 78 -17.80 15.35 -7.62
N ALA A 79 -17.86 15.48 -6.30
CA ALA A 79 -19.16 15.38 -5.64
C ALA A 79 -19.84 16.76 -5.54
N THR A 80 -21.04 16.87 -6.09
CA THR A 80 -21.92 18.04 -5.92
C THR A 80 -22.51 18.12 -4.51
N SER A 81 -22.56 16.99 -3.79
CA SER A 81 -23.01 16.91 -2.40
C SER A 81 -21.83 16.83 -1.43
N GLN A 82 -21.93 17.57 -0.31
CA GLN A 82 -20.90 17.57 0.74
C GLN A 82 -20.64 16.18 1.32
N LEU A 83 -21.69 15.35 1.47
CA LEU A 83 -21.55 13.96 1.94
C LEU A 83 -20.76 13.08 0.96
N GLY A 84 -20.99 13.23 -0.35
CA GLY A 84 -20.25 12.46 -1.35
C GLY A 84 -18.76 12.83 -1.38
N GLN A 85 -18.44 14.11 -1.20
CA GLN A 85 -17.06 14.58 -1.11
C GLN A 85 -16.34 13.99 0.10
N TYR A 86 -17.02 13.96 1.25
CA TYR A 86 -16.47 13.38 2.48
C TYR A 86 -16.21 11.88 2.36
N LEU A 87 -17.17 11.11 1.82
CA LEU A 87 -16.99 9.66 1.60
C LEU A 87 -15.83 9.37 0.63
N LEU A 88 -15.72 10.13 -0.47
CA LEU A 88 -14.61 10.00 -1.41
C LEU A 88 -13.27 10.37 -0.77
N TYR A 89 -13.25 11.37 0.11
CA TYR A 89 -12.06 11.75 0.87
C TYR A 89 -11.60 10.61 1.78
N VAL A 90 -12.50 10.07 2.61
CA VAL A 90 -12.20 8.93 3.50
C VAL A 90 -11.76 7.71 2.70
N TYR A 91 -12.44 7.39 1.60
CA TYR A 91 -12.13 6.23 0.77
C TYR A 91 -10.70 6.28 0.17
N ARG A 92 -10.16 7.47 -0.10
CA ARG A 92 -8.78 7.64 -0.59
C ARG A 92 -7.71 7.35 0.46
N HIS A 93 -8.05 7.40 1.74
CA HIS A 93 -7.14 7.03 2.82
C HIS A 93 -7.01 5.51 3.01
N LEU A 94 -7.86 4.71 2.37
CA LEU A 94 -7.85 3.25 2.51
C LEU A 94 -6.45 2.62 2.26
N PRO A 95 -5.71 2.96 1.19
CA PRO A 95 -4.38 2.38 0.95
C PRO A 95 -3.34 2.78 2.01
N MET A 96 -3.42 4.02 2.52
CA MET A 96 -2.58 4.49 3.62
C MET A 96 -2.88 3.72 4.91
N LEU A 97 -4.16 3.43 5.18
CA LEU A 97 -4.60 2.68 6.36
C LEU A 97 -4.12 1.22 6.30
N CYS A 98 -4.21 0.60 5.12
CA CYS A 98 -3.61 -0.72 4.87
C CYS A 98 -2.09 -0.71 5.14
N LEU A 99 -1.38 0.28 4.61
CA LEU A 99 0.07 0.41 4.83
C LEU A 99 0.40 0.58 6.32
N ALA A 100 -0.32 1.44 7.03
CA ALA A 100 -0.13 1.65 8.47
C ALA A 100 -0.34 0.35 9.26
N GLY A 101 -1.39 -0.42 8.93
CA GLY A 101 -1.63 -1.73 9.53
C GLY A 101 -0.47 -2.72 9.30
N ILE A 102 0.10 -2.73 8.10
CA ILE A 102 1.25 -3.58 7.77
C ILE A 102 2.50 -3.14 8.52
N MET A 103 2.74 -1.83 8.65
CA MET A 103 3.88 -1.32 9.41
C MET A 103 3.76 -1.68 10.90
N VAL A 104 2.56 -1.59 11.49
CA VAL A 104 2.31 -2.04 12.86
C VAL A 104 2.55 -3.55 12.98
N TYR A 105 2.03 -4.35 12.05
CA TYR A 105 2.28 -5.79 12.01
C TYR A 105 3.78 -6.10 11.92
N PHE A 106 4.49 -5.46 10.99
CA PHE A 106 5.94 -5.65 10.81
C PHE A 106 6.73 -5.25 12.06
N SER A 107 6.34 -4.17 12.72
CA SER A 107 6.97 -3.73 13.97
C SER A 107 6.70 -4.67 15.15
N LEU A 108 5.56 -5.37 15.19
CA LEU A 108 5.21 -6.30 16.27
C LEU A 108 5.77 -7.72 16.06
N TYR A 109 6.05 -8.09 14.81
CA TYR A 109 6.40 -9.48 14.47
C TYR A 109 7.89 -9.69 14.17
N LEU A 110 8.64 -8.62 13.85
CA LEU A 110 10.05 -8.68 13.48
C LEU A 110 11.01 -8.06 14.52
N PHE A 111 10.48 -7.31 15.50
CA PHE A 111 11.17 -6.85 16.70
C PHE A 111 10.55 -7.51 17.93
#